data_AF-A0A1F9I481-F1
#
_entry.id   AF-A0A1F9I481-F1
#
_cell.length_a   1.000
_cell.length_b   1.000
_cell.length_c   1.000
_cell.angle_alpha   90.00
_cell.angle_beta   90.00
_cell.angle_gamma   90.00
#
_symmetry.space_group_name_H-M   'P 1'
#
loop_
_entity.id
_entity.type
_entity.pdbx_description
1 polymer ?
#
loop_
_entity_poly.entity_id
_entity_poly.type
_entity_poly.pdbx_seq_one_letter_code
_entity_poly.pdbx_strand_id
1 'polypeptide(L)'
;MGQTLYEELGGEAKLREIIDLFIDRVFDDRMIGFFFRHADRERIKEMEFQLTAQFLGADIEYRGRPLDEVHAKHPIMGGQFARRLQILRETLEVFQVAEPIRGAWIAHTESLRPLITRDRGSDCDPILAREKAQDPSGSPSIAHVLKKET
;
A
#
# COMPACT_ATOMS: atom_id res chain seq x y z
N MET A 1 6.60 -30.19 -5.91
CA MET A 1 6.25 -28.75 -5.95
C MET A 1 5.39 -28.51 -4.73
N GLY A 2 5.84 -27.68 -3.80
CA GLY A 2 5.02 -27.31 -2.63
C GLY A 2 3.83 -26.49 -3.08
N GLN A 3 2.72 -26.59 -2.36
CA GLN A 3 1.54 -25.77 -2.61
C GLN A 3 1.91 -24.29 -2.38
N THR A 4 1.49 -23.41 -3.27
CA THR A 4 1.71 -21.96 -3.14
C THR A 4 0.75 -21.36 -2.12
N LEU A 5 1.07 -20.19 -1.53
CA LEU A 5 0.12 -19.48 -0.66
C LEU A 5 -1.16 -19.12 -1.40
N TYR A 6 -1.09 -18.92 -2.73
CA TYR A 6 -2.23 -18.72 -3.59
C TYR A 6 -3.16 -19.93 -3.62
N GLU A 7 -2.62 -21.13 -3.79
CA GLU A 7 -3.39 -22.37 -3.75
C GLU A 7 -3.93 -22.67 -2.34
N GLU A 8 -3.13 -22.43 -1.29
CA GLU A 8 -3.57 -22.57 0.11
C GLU A 8 -4.69 -21.60 0.48
N LEU A 9 -4.71 -20.39 -0.09
CA LEU A 9 -5.78 -19.41 0.08
C LEU A 9 -7.11 -19.90 -0.52
N GLY A 10 -7.08 -20.79 -1.52
CA GLY A 10 -8.24 -21.20 -2.30
C GLY A 10 -8.23 -20.70 -3.75
N GLY A 11 -7.08 -20.22 -4.23
CA GLY A 11 -6.87 -19.83 -5.63
C GLY A 11 -7.67 -18.60 -6.06
N GLU A 12 -7.95 -18.55 -7.37
CA GLU A 12 -8.50 -17.35 -8.03
C GLU A 12 -9.81 -16.89 -7.43
N ALA A 13 -10.77 -17.82 -7.30
CA ALA A 13 -12.10 -17.51 -6.82
C ALA A 13 -12.05 -16.85 -5.44
N LYS A 14 -11.27 -17.41 -4.52
CA LYS A 14 -11.17 -16.87 -3.16
C LYS A 14 -10.43 -15.54 -3.11
N LEU A 15 -9.35 -15.41 -3.88
CA LEU A 15 -8.61 -14.15 -3.94
C LEU A 15 -9.49 -13.04 -4.53
N ARG A 16 -10.26 -13.30 -5.60
CA ARG A 16 -11.17 -12.31 -6.20
C ARG A 16 -12.22 -11.82 -5.20
N GLU A 17 -12.87 -12.72 -4.45
CA GLU A 17 -13.83 -12.33 -3.41
C GLU A 17 -13.20 -11.37 -2.36
N ILE A 18 -11.98 -11.68 -1.92
CA ILE A 18 -11.26 -10.86 -0.94
C ILE A 18 -10.92 -9.49 -1.52
N ILE A 19 -10.37 -9.46 -2.75
CA ILE A 19 -9.99 -8.23 -3.45
C ILE A 19 -11.20 -7.34 -3.73
N ASP A 20 -12.32 -7.94 -4.13
CA ASP A 20 -13.55 -7.20 -4.40
C ASP A 20 -14.00 -6.44 -3.15
N LEU A 21 -14.16 -7.14 -2.02
CA LEU A 21 -14.54 -6.50 -0.76
C LEU A 21 -13.50 -5.49 -0.29
N PHE A 22 -12.21 -5.83 -0.40
CA PHE A 22 -11.13 -4.95 0.04
C PHE A 22 -11.15 -3.62 -0.72
N ILE A 23 -11.21 -3.66 -2.05
CA ILE A 23 -11.18 -2.47 -2.88
C ILE A 23 -12.49 -1.69 -2.79
N ASP A 24 -13.63 -2.36 -2.66
CA ASP A 24 -14.90 -1.68 -2.39
C ASP A 24 -14.82 -0.85 -1.10
N ARG A 25 -14.29 -1.43 -0.02
CA ARG A 25 -14.08 -0.72 1.25
C ARG A 25 -13.07 0.41 1.14
N VAL A 26 -12.03 0.28 0.32
CA VAL A 26 -11.06 1.36 0.07
C VAL A 26 -11.70 2.53 -0.66
N PHE A 27 -12.52 2.27 -1.68
CA PHE A 27 -13.22 3.32 -2.43
C PHE A 27 -14.27 4.03 -1.57
N ASP A 28 -14.96 3.29 -0.69
CA ASP A 28 -16.05 3.81 0.13
C ASP A 28 -15.56 4.41 1.46
N ASP A 29 -14.26 4.35 1.75
CA ASP A 29 -13.67 4.88 2.99
C ASP A 29 -13.64 6.42 2.99
N ARG A 30 -14.10 7.01 4.10
CA ARG A 30 -14.21 8.47 4.26
C ARG A 30 -12.87 9.19 4.29
N MET A 31 -11.78 8.52 4.67
CA MET A 31 -10.44 9.11 4.79
C MET A 31 -9.65 8.97 3.49
N ILE A 32 -9.77 7.85 2.76
CA ILE A 32 -8.91 7.58 1.59
C ILE A 32 -9.66 7.43 0.26
N GLY A 33 -10.98 7.19 0.28
CA GLY A 33 -11.78 6.99 -0.93
C GLY A 33 -11.74 8.17 -1.91
N PHE A 34 -11.47 9.38 -1.40
CA PHE A 34 -11.36 10.58 -2.22
C PHE A 34 -10.24 10.54 -3.28
N PHE A 35 -9.18 9.75 -3.05
CA PHE A 35 -8.10 9.55 -4.03
C PHE A 35 -8.57 8.79 -5.27
N PHE A 36 -9.67 8.03 -5.16
CA PHE A 36 -10.15 7.11 -6.17
C PHE A 36 -11.36 7.63 -6.96
N ARG A 37 -11.81 8.87 -6.74
CA ARG A 37 -13.02 9.43 -7.39
C ARG A 37 -13.04 9.40 -8.92
N HIS A 38 -11.86 9.40 -9.54
CA HIS A 38 -11.71 9.35 -10.99
C HIS A 38 -11.04 8.04 -11.46
N ALA A 39 -10.81 7.11 -10.53
CA ALA A 39 -10.28 5.79 -10.85
C ALA A 39 -11.43 4.87 -11.27
N ASP A 40 -11.15 4.01 -12.24
CA ASP A 40 -12.02 2.90 -12.58
C ASP A 40 -11.88 1.82 -11.50
N ARG A 41 -12.96 1.54 -10.78
CA ARG A 41 -12.97 0.61 -9.65
C ARG A 41 -12.61 -0.81 -10.07
N GLU A 42 -13.16 -1.28 -11.20
CA GLU A 42 -12.91 -2.62 -11.72
C GLU A 42 -11.47 -2.75 -12.20
N ARG A 43 -10.93 -1.68 -12.81
CA ARG A 43 -9.51 -1.63 -13.17
C ARG A 43 -8.60 -1.76 -11.95
N ILE A 44 -8.93 -1.11 -10.83
CA ILE A 44 -8.14 -1.19 -9.58
C ILE A 44 -8.26 -2.58 -8.95
N LYS A 45 -9.46 -3.19 -8.92
CA LYS A 45 -9.66 -4.58 -8.47
C LYS A 45 -8.77 -5.54 -9.24
N GLU A 46 -8.73 -5.43 -10.56
CA GLU A 46 -7.87 -6.29 -11.38
C GLU A 46 -6.37 -6.06 -11.13
N MET A 47 -5.93 -4.82 -10.88
CA MET A 47 -4.52 -4.54 -10.54
C MET A 47 -4.12 -5.09 -9.17
N GLU A 48 -4.98 -4.93 -8.18
CA GLU A 48 -4.73 -5.48 -6.85
C GLU A 48 -4.73 -7.01 -6.87
N PHE A 49 -5.65 -7.62 -7.63
CA PHE A 49 -5.68 -9.06 -7.85
C PHE A 49 -4.38 -9.56 -8.46
N GLN A 50 -3.92 -8.99 -9.58
CA GLN A 50 -2.69 -9.45 -10.24
C GLN A 50 -1.46 -9.26 -9.35
N LEU A 51 -1.33 -8.11 -8.68
CA LEU A 51 -0.22 -7.82 -7.78
C LEU A 51 -0.17 -8.86 -6.64
N THR A 52 -1.32 -9.13 -6.02
CA THR A 52 -1.42 -10.08 -4.92
C THR A 52 -1.23 -11.51 -5.37
N ALA A 53 -1.86 -11.92 -6.48
CA ALA A 53 -1.77 -13.27 -7.01
C ALA A 53 -0.31 -13.62 -7.35
N GLN A 54 0.38 -12.70 -8.02
CA GLN A 54 1.81 -12.83 -8.32
C GLN A 54 2.64 -12.98 -7.03
N PHE A 55 2.40 -12.14 -6.03
CA PHE A 55 3.08 -12.23 -4.73
C PHE A 55 2.83 -13.57 -4.01
N LEU A 56 1.59 -14.07 -4.03
CA LEU A 56 1.20 -15.33 -3.39
C LEU A 56 1.71 -16.58 -4.14
N GLY A 57 2.35 -16.39 -5.30
CA GLY A 57 3.01 -17.45 -6.07
C GLY A 57 2.20 -17.98 -7.25
N ALA A 58 1.12 -17.31 -7.67
CA ALA A 58 0.41 -17.65 -8.89
C ALA A 58 1.24 -17.34 -10.14
N ASP A 59 1.06 -18.10 -11.21
CA ASP A 59 1.57 -17.79 -12.55
C ASP A 59 0.70 -16.71 -13.23
N ILE A 60 0.57 -15.57 -12.55
CA ILE A 60 -0.17 -14.40 -13.00
C ILE A 60 0.79 -13.21 -12.96
N GLU A 61 0.86 -12.48 -14.06
CA GLU A 61 1.73 -11.32 -14.19
C GLU A 61 0.99 -10.03 -13.81
N TYR A 62 1.59 -9.20 -12.96
CA TYR A 62 1.13 -7.83 -12.76
C TYR A 62 1.40 -6.98 -14.01
N ARG A 63 0.31 -6.51 -14.65
CA ARG A 63 0.35 -5.69 -15.87
C ARG A 63 0.12 -4.20 -15.64
N GLY A 64 0.11 -3.77 -14.38
CA GLY A 64 -0.04 -2.37 -14.05
C GLY A 64 1.25 -1.58 -14.25
N ARG A 65 1.11 -0.26 -14.23
CA ARG A 65 2.29 0.62 -14.17
C ARG A 65 3.04 0.42 -12.84
N PRO A 66 4.33 0.76 -12.78
CA PRO A 66 5.09 0.74 -11.52
C PRO A 66 4.37 1.50 -10.42
N LEU A 67 4.36 0.95 -9.19
CA LEU A 67 3.59 1.51 -8.09
C LEU A 67 4.08 2.92 -7.73
N ASP A 68 5.38 3.16 -7.74
CA ASP A 68 5.96 4.48 -7.49
C ASP A 68 5.49 5.52 -8.51
N GLU A 69 5.48 5.19 -9.80
CA GLU A 69 5.00 6.10 -10.85
C GLU A 69 3.51 6.45 -10.71
N VAL A 70 2.68 5.46 -10.38
CA VAL A 70 1.22 5.65 -10.22
C VAL A 70 0.93 6.51 -8.99
N HIS A 71 1.63 6.28 -7.88
CA HIS A 71 1.36 6.96 -6.61
C HIS A 71 2.11 8.29 -6.46
N ALA A 72 3.19 8.55 -7.21
CA ALA A 72 4.02 9.76 -7.10
C ALA A 72 3.26 11.09 -7.24
N LYS A 73 2.16 11.10 -7.99
CA LYS A 73 1.35 12.32 -8.22
C LYS A 73 0.35 12.61 -7.10
N HIS A 74 0.16 11.68 -6.16
CA HIS A 74 -0.81 11.79 -5.09
C HIS A 74 -0.11 12.14 -3.77
N PRO A 75 -0.57 13.15 -3.02
CA PRO A 75 0.00 13.51 -1.72
C PRO A 75 -0.48 12.53 -0.64
N ILE A 76 0.00 11.29 -0.70
CA ILE A 76 -0.35 10.22 0.24
C ILE A 76 0.52 10.34 1.49
N MET A 77 -0.11 10.52 2.66
CA MET A 77 0.53 10.60 3.97
C MET A 77 0.61 9.22 4.64
N GLY A 78 1.49 9.06 5.62
CA GLY A 78 1.65 7.79 6.35
C GLY A 78 0.37 7.28 7.00
N GLY A 79 -0.47 8.18 7.53
CA GLY A 79 -1.78 7.83 8.09
C GLY A 79 -2.79 7.29 7.06
N GLN A 80 -2.75 7.79 5.82
CA GLN A 80 -3.62 7.31 4.74
C GLN A 80 -3.20 5.92 4.25
N PHE A 81 -1.89 5.70 4.14
CA PHE A 81 -1.35 4.36 3.87
C PHE A 81 -1.76 3.37 4.98
N ALA A 82 -1.57 3.76 6.25
CA ALA A 82 -1.96 2.94 7.39
C ALA A 82 -3.47 2.64 7.40
N ARG A 83 -4.32 3.59 6.98
CA ARG A 83 -5.76 3.36 6.85
C ARG A 83 -6.07 2.28 5.81
N ARG A 84 -5.43 2.32 4.64
CA ARG A 84 -5.59 1.26 3.62
C ARG A 84 -5.15 -0.11 4.18
N LEU A 85 -4.03 -0.17 4.89
CA LEU A 85 -3.54 -1.40 5.51
C LEU A 85 -4.50 -1.92 6.58
N GLN A 86 -5.11 -1.04 7.36
CA GLN A 86 -6.12 -1.42 8.35
C GLN A 86 -7.36 -2.03 7.69
N ILE A 87 -7.82 -1.46 6.57
CA ILE A 87 -8.93 -2.04 5.79
C ILE A 87 -8.56 -3.43 5.26
N LEU A 88 -7.30 -3.64 4.84
CA LEU A 88 -6.81 -4.97 4.43
C LEU A 88 -6.89 -5.96 5.60
N ARG A 89 -6.38 -5.60 6.79
CA ARG A 89 -6.44 -6.45 8.00
C ARG A 89 -7.87 -6.89 8.30
N GLU A 90 -8.78 -5.93 8.39
CA GLU A 90 -10.20 -6.19 8.67
C GLU A 90 -10.85 -7.06 7.59
N THR A 91 -10.46 -6.91 6.33
CA THR A 91 -11.00 -7.73 5.23
C THR A 91 -10.50 -9.16 5.33
N LEU A 92 -9.20 -9.37 5.58
CA LEU A 92 -8.64 -10.71 5.79
C LEU A 92 -9.24 -11.41 7.01
N GLU A 93 -9.60 -10.66 8.05
CA GLU A 93 -10.33 -11.17 9.22
C GLU A 93 -11.75 -11.62 8.86
N VAL A 94 -12.52 -10.84 8.08
CA VAL A 94 -13.87 -11.21 7.60
C VAL A 94 -13.84 -12.53 6.85
N PHE A 95 -12.83 -12.76 6.01
CA PHE A 95 -12.66 -14.00 5.25
C PHE A 95 -12.00 -15.13 6.04
N GLN A 96 -11.63 -14.89 7.31
CA GLN A 96 -10.94 -15.84 8.18
C GLN A 96 -9.68 -16.44 7.54
N VAL A 97 -8.92 -15.60 6.83
CA VAL A 97 -7.68 -16.01 6.16
C VAL A 97 -6.68 -16.51 7.20
N ALA A 98 -6.07 -17.67 6.93
CA ALA A 98 -5.11 -18.30 7.83
C ALA A 98 -3.91 -17.40 8.12
N GLU A 99 -3.39 -17.46 9.35
CA GLU A 99 -2.33 -16.56 9.82
C GLU A 99 -1.08 -16.50 8.93
N PRO A 100 -0.55 -17.62 8.40
CA PRO A 100 0.63 -17.56 7.54
C PRO A 100 0.41 -16.68 6.29
N ILE A 101 -0.75 -16.81 5.65
CA ILE A 101 -1.10 -16.05 4.44
C ILE A 101 -1.39 -14.60 4.80
N ARG A 102 -2.18 -14.37 5.87
CA ARG A 102 -2.54 -13.05 6.36
C ARG A 102 -1.30 -12.24 6.73
N GLY A 103 -0.40 -12.82 7.52
CA GLY A 103 0.85 -12.20 7.94
C GLY A 103 1.76 -11.86 6.76
N ALA A 104 1.92 -12.80 5.81
CA ALA A 104 2.72 -12.59 4.61
C ALA A 104 2.17 -11.43 3.75
N TRP A 105 0.86 -11.39 3.49
CA TRP A 105 0.25 -10.35 2.66
C TRP A 105 0.30 -8.97 3.32
N ILE A 106 0.07 -8.89 4.63
CA ILE A 106 0.22 -7.64 5.39
C ILE A 106 1.67 -7.15 5.35
N ALA A 107 2.64 -8.04 5.59
CA ALA A 107 4.06 -7.67 5.58
C ALA A 107 4.53 -7.23 4.18
N HIS A 108 4.05 -7.90 3.13
CA HIS A 108 4.30 -7.48 1.75
C HIS A 108 3.71 -6.12 1.44
N THR A 109 2.46 -5.87 1.84
CA THR A 109 1.82 -4.56 1.64
C THR A 109 2.62 -3.46 2.34
N GLU A 110 3.03 -3.70 3.60
CA GLU A 110 3.84 -2.74 4.35
C GLU A 110 5.21 -2.47 3.69
N SER A 111 5.85 -3.48 3.10
CA SER A 111 7.15 -3.30 2.43
C SER A 111 7.07 -2.42 1.17
N LEU A 112 5.88 -2.28 0.57
CA LEU A 112 5.62 -1.37 -0.55
C LEU A 112 5.47 0.10 -0.13
N ARG A 113 5.39 0.41 1.18
CA ARG A 113 5.21 1.78 1.68
C ARG A 113 6.17 2.80 1.05
N PRO A 114 7.48 2.55 0.92
CA PRO A 114 8.42 3.53 0.35
C PRO A 114 8.15 3.89 -1.12
N LEU A 115 7.42 3.04 -1.85
CA LEU A 115 7.01 3.30 -3.23
C LEU A 115 5.76 4.20 -3.28
N ILE A 116 4.92 4.15 -2.25
CA ILE A 116 3.61 4.83 -2.24
C ILE A 116 3.68 6.18 -1.52
N THR A 117 4.46 6.26 -0.44
CA THR A 117 4.60 7.48 0.35
C THR A 117 6.04 7.69 0.80
N ARG A 118 6.43 8.96 0.87
CA ARG A 118 7.73 9.38 1.43
C ARG A 118 7.76 9.28 2.95
N ASP A 119 6.59 9.15 3.58
CA ASP A 119 6.44 9.04 5.02
C ASP A 119 6.71 7.60 5.47
N ARG A 120 7.86 7.39 6.12
CA ARG A 120 8.34 6.06 6.50
C ARG A 120 7.63 5.48 7.73
N GLY A 121 6.65 6.17 8.32
CA GLY A 121 5.94 5.70 9.51
C GLY A 121 4.69 6.51 9.86
N SER A 122 4.11 6.22 11.03
CA SER A 122 3.07 7.07 11.66
C SER A 122 3.66 8.24 12.45
N ASP A 123 4.98 8.40 12.39
CA ASP A 123 5.68 9.48 13.06
C ASP A 123 5.39 10.76 12.29
N CYS A 124 4.39 11.51 12.76
CA CYS A 124 4.35 12.94 12.48
C CYS A 124 5.63 13.54 13.03
N ASP A 125 6.66 13.67 12.20
CA ASP A 125 7.83 14.46 12.54
C ASP A 125 7.47 15.94 12.35
N PRO A 126 7.24 16.69 13.45
CA PRO A 126 6.83 18.08 13.36
C PRO A 126 7.94 18.97 12.77
N ILE A 127 9.19 18.50 12.76
CA ILE A 127 10.32 19.23 12.17
C ILE A 127 10.24 19.13 10.65
N LEU A 128 10.13 17.92 10.10
CA LEU A 128 9.98 17.71 8.65
C LEU A 128 8.71 18.38 8.09
N ALA A 129 7.60 18.33 8.85
CA ALA A 129 6.37 19.01 8.46
C ALA A 129 6.53 20.54 8.41
N ARG A 130 7.29 21.11 9.35
CA ARG A 130 7.58 22.56 9.40
C ARG A 130 8.55 23.00 8.30
N GLU A 131 9.56 22.20 8.01
CA GLU A 131 10.52 22.48 6.91
C GLU A 131 9.80 22.50 5.56
N LYS A 132 8.89 21.55 5.31
CA LYS A 132 8.07 21.50 4.08
C LYS A 132 7.11 22.69 3.93
N ALA A 133 6.58 23.21 5.04
CA ALA A 133 5.74 24.41 5.01
C ALA A 133 6.54 25.70 4.74
N GLN A 134 7.84 25.69 5.03
CA GLN A 134 8.73 26.83 4.87
C GLN A 134 9.42 26.85 3.49
N ASP A 135 9.62 25.69 2.85
CA ASP A 135 10.12 25.60 1.49
C ASP A 135 9.31 24.59 0.64
N PRO A 136 8.28 25.06 -0.09
CA PRO A 136 7.45 24.21 -0.94
C PRO A 136 8.17 23.74 -2.23
N SER A 137 9.39 24.20 -2.51
CA SER A 137 10.10 23.93 -3.77
C SER A 137 11.19 22.86 -3.68
N GLY A 138 11.56 22.41 -2.48
CA GLY A 138 12.34 21.20 -2.24
C GLY A 138 13.71 21.16 -2.91
N SER A 139 14.67 21.93 -2.41
CA SER A 139 16.10 21.63 -2.56
C SER A 139 16.74 21.40 -1.19
N PRO A 140 17.50 20.30 -0.97
CA PRO A 140 18.09 20.03 0.33
C PRO A 140 19.23 21.03 0.60
N SER A 141 19.11 21.79 1.69
CA SER A 141 20.18 22.68 2.15
C SER A 141 21.28 21.89 2.85
N ILE A 142 22.50 21.98 2.33
CA ILE A 142 23.70 21.26 2.75
C ILE A 142 24.30 21.97 3.98
N ALA A 143 23.63 21.89 5.15
CA ALA A 143 24.09 22.65 6.33
C ALA A 143 24.18 21.84 7.65
N HIS A 144 24.24 20.50 7.62
CA HIS A 144 24.43 19.74 8.87
C HIS A 144 25.51 18.65 8.86
N VAL A 145 26.42 18.64 7.88
CA VAL A 145 27.68 17.90 8.01
C VAL A 145 28.77 18.93 8.29
N LEU A 146 29.11 19.12 9.58
CA LEU A 146 30.39 19.61 10.12
C LEU A 146 30.18 20.31 11.48
N LYS A 147 29.84 19.56 12.54
CA LYS A 147 30.20 19.89 13.93
C LYS A 147 30.39 18.61 14.76
N LYS A 148 31.46 17.88 14.47
CA LYS A 148 32.13 16.99 15.41
C LYS A 148 33.62 17.17 15.18
N GLU A 149 34.23 18.14 15.85
CA GLU A 149 35.62 18.15 16.32
C GLU A 149 35.77 19.35 17.27
N THR A 150 35.58 19.12 18.57
CA THR A 150 36.40 19.69 19.66
C THR A 150 36.10 18.93 20.95
#